data_AF-A0A6L4Z338-F1
#
_entry.id   AF-A0A6L4Z338-F1
#
_cell.length_a   1.000
_cell.length_b   1.000
_cell.length_c   1.000
_cell.angle_alpha   90.00
_cell.angle_beta   90.00
_cell.angle_gamma   90.00
#
_symmetry.space_group_name_H-M   'P 1'
#
loop_
_entity.id
_entity.type
_entity.pdbx_description
1 polymer ?
#
loop_
_entity_poly.entity_id
_entity_poly.type
_entity_poly.pdbx_seq_one_letter_code
_entity_poly.pdbx_strand_id
1 'polypeptide(L)' 'QGEFMSWEISSELANSIVFDPEGREYRLGDSWLTKPALLVFIRHFG' A
#
# COMPACT_ATOMS: atom_id res chain seq x y z
N GLN A 1 14.86 11.74 17.66
CA GLN A 1 14.62 10.28 17.63
C GLN A 1 13.17 10.10 17.22
N GLY A 2 12.91 9.68 15.98
CA GLY A 2 11.57 9.65 15.38
C GLY A 2 11.55 9.12 13.94
N GLU A 3 12.72 8.92 13.34
CA GLU A 3 12.88 8.48 11.95
C GLU A 3 12.75 6.96 11.77
N PHE A 4 12.95 6.17 12.84
CA PHE A 4 12.96 4.70 12.77
C PHE A 4 11.58 4.09 12.41
N MET A 5 10.47 4.69 12.85
CA MET A 5 9.13 4.14 12.60
C MET A 5 8.62 4.30 11.16
N SER A 6 9.14 5.27 10.41
CA SER A 6 8.65 5.59 9.06
C SER A 6 8.98 4.48 8.04
N TRP A 7 10.18 3.92 8.13
CA TRP A 7 10.69 2.94 7.18
C TRP A 7 10.07 1.56 7.37
N GLU A 8 9.83 1.17 8.63
CA GLU A 8 9.17 -0.09 8.98
C GLU A 8 7.75 -0.12 8.42
N ILE A 9 6.95 0.93 8.65
CA ILE A 9 5.59 1.07 8.09
C ILE A 9 5.62 1.04 6.56
N SER A 10 6.60 1.69 5.92
CA SER A 10 6.75 1.66 4.47
C SER A 10 7.02 0.24 3.95
N SER A 11 7.79 -0.56 4.69
CA SER A 11 8.15 -1.92 4.28
C SER A 11 6.99 -2.92 4.44
N GLU A 12 6.23 -2.81 5.53
CA GLU A 12 5.04 -3.65 5.76
C GLU A 12 3.94 -3.34 4.75
N LEU A 13 3.72 -2.04 4.49
CA LEU A 13 2.73 -1.59 3.51
C LEU A 13 3.12 -2.03 2.09
N ALA A 14 4.40 -1.95 1.71
CA ALA A 14 4.88 -2.41 0.41
C ALA A 14 4.67 -3.92 0.20
N ASN A 15 4.78 -4.71 1.28
CA ASN A 15 4.63 -6.17 1.22
C ASN A 15 3.17 -6.65 1.33
N SER A 16 2.23 -5.75 1.54
CA SER A 16 0.81 -6.09 1.67
C SER A 16 0.24 -6.59 0.34
N ILE A 17 -0.56 -7.66 0.42
CA ILE A 17 -1.31 -8.22 -0.71
C ILE A 17 -2.74 -7.68 -0.68
N VAL A 18 -3.22 -7.16 -1.80
CA VAL A 18 -4.59 -6.68 -2.00
C VAL A 18 -5.23 -7.34 -3.21
N PHE A 19 -6.56 -7.35 -3.23
CA PHE A 19 -7.33 -7.90 -4.34
C PHE A 19 -8.10 -6.79 -5.04
N ASP A 20 -8.10 -6.80 -6.37
CA ASP A 20 -8.98 -5.95 -7.16
C ASP A 20 -10.44 -6.46 -7.11
N PRO A 21 -11.42 -5.69 -7.63
CA PRO A 21 -12.82 -6.13 -7.68
C PRO A 21 -13.05 -7.43 -8.46
N GLU A 22 -12.15 -7.79 -9.38
CA GLU A 22 -12.17 -9.04 -10.15
C GLU A 22 -11.51 -10.22 -9.40
N GLY A 23 -10.97 -9.98 -8.20
CA GLY A 23 -10.31 -11.00 -7.36
C GLY A 23 -8.85 -11.27 -7.73
N ARG A 24 -8.21 -10.45 -8.55
CA ARG A 24 -6.79 -10.59 -8.90
C ARG A 24 -5.92 -10.06 -7.77
N GLU A 25 -4.82 -10.77 -7.53
CA GLU A 25 -3.86 -10.46 -6.47
C GLU A 25 -2.84 -9.40 -6.92
N TYR A 26 -2.56 -8.42 -6.05
CA TYR A 26 -1.54 -7.40 -6.23
C TYR A 26 -0.72 -7.19 -4.96
N ARG A 27 0.61 -7.07 -5.11
CA ARG A 27 1.46 -6.54 -4.06
C ARG A 27 1.45 -5.02 -4.13
N LEU A 28 1.10 -4.37 -3.02
CA LEU A 28 0.86 -2.92 -3.00
C LEU A 28 2.10 -2.12 -3.43
N GLY A 29 3.29 -2.57 -2.98
CA GLY A 29 4.60 -1.97 -3.29
C GLY A 29 4.90 -1.81 -4.77
N ASP A 30 4.35 -2.69 -5.61
CA ASP A 30 4.59 -2.66 -7.06
C ASP A 30 4.04 -1.37 -7.70
N SER A 31 3.06 -0.72 -7.05
CA SER A 31 2.39 0.48 -7.54
C SER A 31 3.30 1.72 -7.57
N TRP A 32 4.38 1.74 -6.79
CA TRP A 32 5.33 2.86 -6.73
C TRP A 32 6.78 2.51 -7.07
N LEU A 33 7.02 1.36 -7.71
CA LEU A 33 8.36 0.98 -8.17
C LEU A 33 8.90 1.92 -9.25
N THR A 34 8.03 2.38 -10.15
CA THR A 34 8.43 3.14 -11.34
C THR A 34 8.08 4.63 -11.26
N LYS A 35 7.13 5.00 -10.39
CA LYS A 35 6.67 6.37 -10.20
C LYS A 35 6.10 6.55 -8.78
N PRO A 36 6.15 7.76 -8.20
CA PRO A 36 5.49 8.02 -6.93
C PRO A 36 3.99 7.69 -6.98
N ALA A 37 3.45 7.18 -5.87
CA ALA A 37 2.02 6.87 -5.74
C ALA A 37 1.43 7.48 -4.47
N LEU A 38 0.12 7.76 -4.50
CA LEU A 38 -0.69 8.17 -3.35
C LEU A 38 -1.72 7.08 -3.07
N LEU A 39 -1.74 6.57 -1.84
CA LEU A 39 -2.74 5.61 -1.38
C LEU A 39 -3.88 6.36 -0.69
N VAL A 40 -5.12 6.05 -1.07
CA VAL A 40 -6.34 6.65 -0.49
C VAL A 40 -7.24 5.54 0.02
N PHE A 41 -7.52 5.55 1.31
CA PHE A 41 -8.45 4.61 1.94
C PHE A 41 -9.84 5.23 1.99
N ILE A 42 -10.77 4.67 1.21
CA ILE A 42 -12.16 5.14 1.17
C ILE A 42 -13.02 4.15 1.94
N ARG A 43 -13.74 4.64 2.95
CA ARG A 43 -14.78 3.87 3.64
C ARG A 43 -16.13 4.18 3.01
N HIS A 44 -16.80 3.17 2.48
CA HIS A 44 -18.17 3.29 1.98
C HIS A 44 -19.16 2.89 3.08
N PHE A 45 -20.19 3.70 3.30
CA PHE A 45 -21.33 3.38 4.16
C PHE A 45 -22.52 3.13 3.25
N GLY A 46 -22.88 1.85 3.09
CA GLY A 46 -24.11 1.41 2.43
C GLY A 46 -25.18 1.08 3.44
#